data_AF-A0A927TIW7-F1
#
_entry.id   AF-A0A927TIW7-F1
#
_cell.length_a   1.000
_cell.length_b   1.000
_cell.length_c   1.000
_cell.angle_alpha   90.00
_cell.angle_beta   90.00
_cell.angle_gamma   90.00
#
_symmetry.space_group_name_H-M   'P 1'
#
loop_
_entity.id
_entity.type
_entity.pdbx_description
1 polymer ?
#
loop_
_entity_poly.entity_id
_entity_poly.type
_entity_poly.pdbx_seq_one_letter_code
_entity_poly.pdbx_strand_id
1 'polypeptide(L)'
;MTAQRDGFGDFADANIVTVIGAVIMALGILLESTADMQKSAAKKKNPNRFCDSGLYKIVRCPNYLGEVLFWTGVFVSGINIYASVWQWIAAAFGYICIVYIMFGGARRLELRQNRNYGEDPEYQAYVKKVPILIPLVPLYSVAKYKWLVG
;
A
#
# COMPACT_ATOMS: atom_id res chain seq x y z
N MET A 1 -27.26 14.15 -39.80
CA MET A 1 -26.37 12.96 -39.72
C MET A 1 -25.37 13.20 -38.61
N THR A 2 -25.76 12.92 -37.37
CA THR A 2 -24.87 12.93 -36.21
C THR A 2 -24.19 11.58 -36.14
N ALA A 3 -22.90 11.54 -36.47
CA ALA A 3 -22.09 10.33 -36.32
C ALA A 3 -22.12 9.92 -34.85
N GLN A 4 -22.67 8.73 -34.61
CA GLN A 4 -22.61 8.02 -33.36
C GLN A 4 -21.13 7.74 -33.09
N ARG A 5 -20.56 8.43 -32.09
CA ARG A 5 -19.19 8.14 -31.63
C ARG A 5 -19.25 6.78 -30.94
N ASP A 6 -18.66 5.78 -31.59
CA ASP A 6 -18.54 4.44 -31.03
C ASP A 6 -17.75 4.55 -29.72
N GLY A 7 -18.34 4.12 -28.61
CA GLY A 7 -17.78 4.26 -27.24
C GLY A 7 -16.44 3.54 -27.00
N PHE A 8 -15.85 2.95 -28.05
CA PHE A 8 -14.52 2.37 -28.04
C PHE A 8 -13.42 3.38 -28.42
N GLY A 9 -13.77 4.51 -29.06
CA GLY A 9 -12.84 5.56 -29.47
C GLY A 9 -12.38 6.50 -28.34
N ASP A 10 -13.18 6.65 -27.27
CA ASP A 10 -12.86 7.54 -26.13
C ASP A 10 -11.68 7.06 -25.27
N PHE A 11 -11.29 5.78 -25.37
CA PHE A 11 -10.07 5.28 -24.72
C PHE A 11 -8.79 5.76 -25.42
N ALA A 12 -8.87 6.16 -26.70
CA ALA A 12 -7.71 6.66 -27.44
C ALA A 12 -7.33 8.10 -27.02
N ASP A 13 -8.29 8.86 -26.48
CA ASP A 13 -8.07 10.17 -25.85
C ASP A 13 -7.75 10.05 -24.35
N ALA A 14 -7.55 8.82 -23.85
CA ALA A 14 -7.09 8.61 -22.48
C ALA A 14 -5.71 9.24 -22.34
N ASN A 15 -5.67 10.34 -21.59
CA ASN A 15 -4.45 11.02 -21.26
C ASN A 15 -3.43 10.02 -20.70
N ILE A 16 -2.22 9.99 -21.26
CA ILE A 16 -1.16 9.02 -20.90
C ILE A 16 -0.94 8.93 -19.37
N VAL A 17 -1.10 10.05 -18.67
CA VAL A 17 -0.94 10.13 -17.22
C VAL A 17 -2.09 9.41 -16.48
N THR A 18 -3.31 9.48 -17.01
CA THR A 18 -4.46 8.71 -16.51
C THR A 18 -4.22 7.21 -16.69
N VAL A 19 -3.68 6.79 -17.84
CA VAL A 19 -3.34 5.38 -18.10
C VAL A 19 -2.24 4.90 -17.15
N ILE A 20 -1.17 5.69 -16.95
CA ILE A 20 -0.11 5.38 -15.99
C ILE A 20 -0.69 5.24 -14.57
N GLY A 21 -1.53 6.18 -14.15
CA GLY A 21 -2.21 6.12 -12.85
C GLY A 21 -3.06 4.85 -12.71
N ALA A 22 -3.81 4.48 -13.75
CA ALA A 22 -4.61 3.25 -13.77
C ALA A 22 -3.77 1.98 -13.66
N VAL A 23 -2.62 1.93 -14.33
CA VAL A 23 -1.67 0.80 -14.20
C VAL A 23 -1.11 0.72 -12.78
N ILE A 24 -0.72 1.85 -12.18
CA ILE A 24 -0.25 1.89 -10.79
C ILE A 24 -1.36 1.41 -9.83
N MET A 25 -2.61 1.84 -10.03
CA MET A 25 -3.76 1.38 -9.25
C MET A 25 -3.95 -0.13 -9.35
N ALA A 26 -3.93 -0.68 -10.56
CA ALA A 26 -4.07 -2.12 -10.78
C ALA A 26 -2.95 -2.92 -10.09
N LEU A 27 -1.70 -2.44 -10.16
CA LEU A 27 -0.57 -3.06 -9.46
C LEU A 27 -0.74 -3.01 -7.94
N GLY A 28 -1.24 -1.89 -7.40
CA GLY A 28 -1.56 -1.74 -5.97
C GLY A 28 -2.57 -2.77 -5.50
N ILE A 29 -3.71 -2.89 -6.20
CA ILE A 29 -4.77 -3.87 -5.91
C ILE A 29 -4.23 -5.31 -6.00
N LEU A 30 -3.46 -5.62 -7.05
CA LEU A 30 -2.88 -6.95 -7.23
C LEU A 30 -1.93 -7.31 -6.08
N LEU A 31 -1.08 -6.38 -5.66
CA LEU A 31 -0.14 -6.56 -4.56
C LEU A 31 -0.88 -6.74 -3.23
N GLU A 32 -1.88 -5.91 -2.95
CA GLU A 32 -2.71 -6.02 -1.74
C GLU A 32 -3.47 -7.34 -1.68
N SER A 33 -4.18 -7.67 -2.76
CA SER A 33 -4.97 -8.91 -2.86
C SER A 33 -4.08 -10.15 -2.68
N THR A 34 -2.91 -10.15 -3.31
CA THR A 34 -1.95 -11.26 -3.18
C THR A 34 -1.41 -11.36 -1.76
N ALA A 35 -1.11 -10.23 -1.12
CA ALA A 35 -0.64 -10.19 0.26
C ALA A 35 -1.69 -10.77 1.23
N ASP A 36 -2.94 -10.35 1.10
CA ASP A 36 -4.02 -10.83 1.97
C ASP A 36 -4.36 -12.30 1.73
N MET A 37 -4.29 -12.78 0.49
CA MET A 37 -4.39 -14.21 0.18
C MET A 37 -3.28 -15.01 0.84
N GLN A 38 -2.02 -14.58 0.72
CA GLN A 38 -0.87 -15.25 1.35
C GLN A 38 -0.99 -15.28 2.87
N LYS A 39 -1.37 -14.16 3.48
CA LYS A 39 -1.59 -14.05 4.93
C LYS A 39 -2.71 -14.96 5.42
N SER A 40 -3.84 -14.95 4.71
CA SER A 40 -5.00 -15.78 5.04
C SER A 40 -4.67 -17.27 4.93
N ALA A 41 -3.96 -17.68 3.87
CA ALA A 41 -3.49 -19.05 3.69
C ALA A 41 -2.51 -19.46 4.80
N ALA A 42 -1.55 -18.60 5.16
CA ALA A 42 -0.61 -18.86 6.24
C ALA A 42 -1.31 -19.01 7.60
N LYS A 43 -2.29 -18.15 7.90
CA LYS A 43 -3.06 -18.21 9.14
C LYS A 43 -4.01 -19.39 9.22
N LYS A 44 -4.56 -19.83 8.09
CA LYS A 44 -5.34 -21.07 8.01
C LYS A 44 -4.49 -22.30 8.32
N LYS A 45 -3.22 -22.31 7.88
CA LYS A 45 -2.28 -23.40 8.14
C LYS A 45 -1.73 -23.38 9.56
N ASN A 46 -1.36 -22.21 10.07
CA ASN A 46 -0.85 -22.05 11.43
C ASN A 46 -1.31 -20.71 12.04
N PRO A 47 -2.41 -20.70 12.81
CA PRO A 47 -2.98 -19.48 13.39
C PRO A 47 -2.01 -18.75 14.33
N ASN A 48 -1.16 -19.52 15.04
CA ASN A 48 -0.27 -19.04 16.09
C ASN A 48 1.10 -18.59 15.58
N ARG A 49 1.38 -18.68 14.28
CA ARG A 49 2.65 -18.21 13.68
C ARG A 49 2.46 -16.94 12.86
N PHE A 50 3.45 -16.06 12.84
CA PHE A 50 3.47 -14.90 11.94
C PHE A 50 3.64 -15.33 10.47
N CYS A 51 3.29 -14.44 9.54
CA CYS A 51 3.49 -14.67 8.11
C CYS A 51 4.82 -14.02 7.68
N ASP A 52 5.71 -14.83 7.14
CA ASP A 52 7.09 -14.49 6.75
C ASP A 52 7.46 -15.06 5.37
N SER A 53 6.45 -15.39 4.55
CA SER A 53 6.62 -16.01 3.24
C SER A 53 5.97 -15.19 2.13
N GLY A 54 6.36 -15.44 0.88
CA GLY A 54 5.88 -14.65 -0.26
C GLY A 54 6.29 -13.18 -0.14
N LEU A 55 5.32 -12.28 -0.31
CA LEU A 55 5.51 -10.83 -0.24
C LEU A 55 6.00 -10.37 1.14
N TYR A 56 5.68 -11.12 2.20
CA TYR A 56 6.13 -10.83 3.56
C TYR A 56 7.65 -10.98 3.75
N LYS A 57 8.38 -11.58 2.80
CA LYS A 57 9.85 -11.58 2.82
C LYS A 57 10.47 -10.25 2.39
N ILE A 58 9.70 -9.41 1.69
CA ILE A 58 10.17 -8.15 1.12
C ILE A 58 9.88 -7.01 2.10
N VAL A 59 8.64 -6.92 2.58
CA VAL A 59 8.18 -5.96 3.60
C VAL A 59 7.21 -6.64 4.56
N ARG A 60 7.09 -6.19 5.81
CA ARG A 60 6.21 -6.81 6.82
C ARG A 60 4.72 -6.46 6.63
N CYS A 61 4.41 -5.36 5.95
CA CYS A 61 3.06 -4.90 5.65
C CYS A 61 2.84 -4.71 4.13
N PRO A 62 2.94 -5.77 3.31
CA PRO A 62 2.82 -5.65 1.86
C PRO A 62 1.41 -5.22 1.44
N ASN A 63 0.36 -5.62 2.17
CA ASN A 63 -1.00 -5.15 1.91
C ASN A 63 -1.14 -3.62 2.04
N TYR A 64 -0.51 -3.01 3.05
CA TYR A 64 -0.50 -1.56 3.20
C TYR A 64 0.36 -0.86 2.14
N LEU A 65 1.41 -1.51 1.64
CA LEU A 65 2.16 -1.01 0.49
C LEU A 65 1.28 -1.00 -0.76
N GLY A 66 0.44 -2.02 -0.95
CA GLY A 66 -0.54 -2.08 -2.03
C GLY A 66 -1.52 -0.92 -1.98
N GLU A 67 -2.05 -0.62 -0.79
CA GLU A 67 -2.93 0.53 -0.56
C GLU A 67 -2.21 1.86 -0.87
N VAL A 68 -0.97 2.05 -0.40
CA VAL A 68 -0.18 3.25 -0.75
C VAL A 68 -0.02 3.36 -2.27
N LEU A 69 0.34 2.27 -2.96
CA LEU A 69 0.49 2.26 -4.42
C LEU A 69 -0.83 2.58 -5.12
N PHE A 70 -1.94 2.03 -4.66
CA PHE A 70 -3.25 2.32 -5.23
C PHE A 70 -3.55 3.82 -5.17
N TRP A 71 -3.38 4.44 -3.99
CA TRP A 71 -3.60 5.87 -3.83
C TRP A 71 -2.56 6.75 -4.52
N THR A 72 -1.33 6.27 -4.71
CA THR A 72 -0.36 6.90 -5.61
C THR A 72 -0.90 6.92 -7.04
N GLY A 73 -1.49 5.82 -7.51
CA GLY A 73 -2.10 5.72 -8.82
C GLY A 73 -3.29 6.68 -8.99
N VAL A 74 -4.15 6.80 -7.96
CA VAL A 74 -5.25 7.79 -7.93
C VAL A 74 -4.69 9.21 -8.07
N PHE A 75 -3.70 9.57 -7.25
CA PHE A 75 -3.07 10.90 -7.30
C PHE A 75 -2.43 11.18 -8.67
N VAL A 76 -1.70 10.22 -9.23
CA VAL A 76 -1.07 10.35 -10.55
C VAL A 76 -2.11 10.49 -11.65
N SER A 77 -3.20 9.72 -11.62
CA SER A 77 -4.23 9.75 -12.66
C SER A 77 -4.90 11.12 -12.83
N GLY A 78 -4.91 11.93 -11.76
CA GLY A 78 -5.52 13.26 -11.70
C GLY A 78 -4.59 14.42 -12.08
N ILE A 79 -3.29 14.19 -12.31
CA ILE A 79 -2.30 15.27 -12.50
C ILE A 79 -2.72 16.26 -13.61
N ASN A 80 -3.29 15.78 -14.71
CA ASN A 80 -3.66 16.63 -15.85
C ASN A 80 -5.01 17.35 -15.70
N ILE A 81 -5.78 17.06 -14.64
CA ILE A 81 -7.04 17.76 -14.32
C ILE A 81 -6.88 18.73 -13.14
N TYR A 82 -5.75 18.72 -12.44
CA TYR A 82 -5.43 19.68 -11.38
C TYR A 82 -5.02 21.03 -11.99
N ALA A 83 -6.02 21.85 -12.30
CA ALA A 83 -5.87 23.16 -12.94
C ALA A 83 -5.54 24.29 -11.96
N SER A 84 -5.98 24.21 -10.70
CA SER A 84 -5.76 25.24 -9.69
C SER A 84 -4.85 24.78 -8.55
N VAL A 85 -4.16 25.73 -7.92
CA VAL A 85 -3.30 25.47 -6.75
C VAL A 85 -4.08 24.77 -5.63
N TRP A 86 -5.35 25.12 -5.44
CA TRP A 86 -6.22 24.49 -4.43
C TRP A 86 -6.49 23.01 -4.72
N GLN A 87 -6.64 22.62 -5.98
CA GLN A 87 -6.80 21.22 -6.37
C GLN A 87 -5.52 20.41 -6.08
N TRP A 88 -4.35 20.98 -6.38
CA TRP A 88 -3.07 20.36 -6.04
C TRP A 88 -2.88 20.19 -4.53
N ILE A 89 -3.19 21.22 -3.74
CA ILE A 89 -3.12 21.16 -2.28
C ILE A 89 -4.06 20.09 -1.73
N ALA A 90 -5.31 20.07 -2.18
CA ALA A 90 -6.29 19.09 -1.73
C ALA A 90 -5.87 17.64 -2.08
N ALA A 91 -5.41 17.41 -3.30
CA ALA A 91 -4.94 16.09 -3.76
C ALA A 91 -3.71 15.63 -2.97
N ALA A 92 -2.71 16.49 -2.80
CA ALA A 92 -1.50 16.18 -2.05
C ALA A 92 -1.80 15.94 -0.57
N PHE A 93 -2.66 16.76 0.04
CA PHE A 93 -3.07 16.59 1.42
C PHE A 93 -3.80 15.26 1.63
N GLY A 94 -4.75 14.92 0.76
CA GLY A 94 -5.44 13.63 0.80
C GLY A 94 -4.46 12.45 0.70
N TYR A 95 -3.53 12.50 -0.26
CA TYR A 95 -2.51 11.47 -0.41
C TYR A 95 -1.60 11.33 0.82
N ILE A 96 -1.13 12.45 1.39
CA ILE A 96 -0.30 12.44 2.62
C ILE A 96 -1.09 11.85 3.80
N CYS A 97 -2.37 12.17 3.94
CA CYS A 97 -3.23 11.58 4.97
C CYS A 97 -3.36 10.07 4.83
N ILE A 98 -3.53 9.54 3.61
CA ILE A 98 -3.56 8.10 3.37
C ILE A 98 -2.24 7.44 3.78
N VAL A 99 -1.10 8.00 3.34
CA VAL A 99 0.22 7.47 3.71
C VAL A 99 0.39 7.47 5.24
N TYR A 100 -0.02 8.55 5.91
CA TYR A 100 -0.02 8.64 7.37
C TYR A 100 -0.87 7.54 8.03
N ILE A 101 -2.09 7.29 7.55
CA ILE A 101 -2.96 6.22 8.05
C ILE A 101 -2.32 4.85 7.86
N MET A 102 -1.68 4.59 6.72
CA MET A 102 -0.99 3.32 6.44
C MET A 102 0.19 3.08 7.41
N PHE A 103 0.97 4.12 7.71
CA PHE A 103 2.02 4.04 8.73
C PHE A 103 1.46 3.84 10.15
N GLY A 104 0.33 4.47 10.47
CA GLY A 104 -0.41 4.24 11.72
C GLY A 104 -0.86 2.79 11.87
N GLY A 105 -1.53 2.25 10.84
CA GLY A 105 -1.92 0.84 10.77
C GLY A 105 -0.74 -0.12 10.88
N ALA A 106 0.40 0.19 10.23
CA ALA A 106 1.64 -0.59 10.31
C ALA A 106 2.17 -0.64 11.74
N ARG A 107 2.20 0.51 12.43
CA ARG A 107 2.60 0.58 13.84
C ARG A 107 1.69 -0.23 14.74
N ARG A 108 0.37 -0.11 14.58
CA ARG A 108 -0.61 -0.87 15.37
C ARG A 108 -0.41 -2.37 15.17
N LEU A 109 -0.17 -2.80 13.93
CA LEU A 109 0.11 -4.19 13.60
C LEU A 109 1.41 -4.67 14.23
N GLU A 110 2.48 -3.90 14.13
CA GLU A 110 3.78 -4.19 14.74
C GLU A 110 3.68 -4.38 16.25
N LEU A 111 3.00 -3.46 16.96
CA LEU A 111 2.80 -3.57 18.41
C LEU A 111 2.03 -4.85 18.78
N ARG A 112 0.99 -5.19 18.01
CA ARG A 112 0.23 -6.43 18.21
C ARG A 112 1.07 -7.67 17.96
N GLN A 113 1.89 -7.68 16.91
CA GLN A 113 2.77 -8.81 16.60
C GLN A 113 3.88 -8.95 17.63
N ASN A 114 4.48 -7.85 18.10
CA ASN A 114 5.47 -7.86 19.17
C ASN A 114 4.90 -8.43 20.47
N ARG A 115 3.64 -8.12 20.79
CA ARG A 115 2.97 -8.72 21.96
C ARG A 115 2.72 -10.23 21.79
N ASN A 116 2.38 -10.67 20.58
CA ASN A 116 1.99 -12.07 20.33
C ASN A 116 3.20 -12.99 20.07
N TYR A 117 4.27 -12.46 19.47
CA TYR A 117 5.42 -13.23 18.97
C TYR A 117 6.77 -12.70 19.48
N GLY A 118 6.76 -11.73 20.42
CA GLY A 118 7.99 -11.05 20.87
C GLY A 118 9.02 -11.99 21.50
N GLU A 119 8.58 -13.06 22.14
CA GLU A 119 9.46 -14.07 22.75
C GLU A 119 9.98 -15.11 21.74
N ASP A 120 9.48 -15.12 20.49
CA ASP A 120 9.88 -16.06 19.44
C ASP A 120 11.19 -15.58 18.77
N PRO A 121 12.30 -16.36 18.85
CA PRO A 121 13.56 -16.00 18.22
C PRO A 121 13.47 -15.86 16.69
N GLU A 122 12.61 -16.64 16.02
CA GLU A 122 12.41 -16.52 14.56
C GLU A 122 11.77 -15.18 14.21
N TYR A 123 10.77 -14.76 14.99
CA TYR A 123 10.12 -13.47 14.81
C TYR A 123 11.11 -12.33 15.02
N GLN A 124 11.94 -12.40 16.06
CA GLN A 124 12.97 -11.39 16.33
C GLN A 124 14.02 -11.29 15.21
N ALA A 125 14.42 -12.42 14.62
CA ALA A 125 15.30 -12.42 13.46
C ALA A 125 14.61 -11.80 12.23
N TYR A 126 13.34 -12.12 12.02
CA TYR A 126 12.53 -11.61 10.91
C TYR A 126 12.37 -10.09 10.95
N VAL A 127 11.98 -9.51 12.09
CA VAL A 127 11.75 -8.05 12.20
C VAL A 127 13.02 -7.21 12.07
N LYS A 128 14.21 -7.79 12.32
CA LYS A 128 15.51 -7.13 12.14
C LYS A 128 15.96 -7.08 10.68
N LYS A 129 15.46 -8.00 9.85
CA LYS A 129 15.88 -8.16 8.45
C LYS A 129 14.88 -7.59 7.45
N VAL A 130 13.59 -7.58 7.80
CA VAL A 130 12.52 -7.23 6.86
C VAL A 130 11.95 -5.84 7.21
N PRO A 131 12.02 -4.86 6.30
CA PRO A 131 11.49 -3.52 6.54
C PRO A 131 9.97 -3.52 6.73
N ILE A 132 9.43 -2.52 7.42
CA ILE A 132 8.01 -2.51 7.79
C ILE A 132 7.09 -2.33 6.58
N LEU A 133 7.37 -1.37 5.69
CA LEU A 133 6.42 -0.92 4.67
C LEU A 133 7.06 -0.58 3.33
N ILE A 134 8.14 0.21 3.33
CA ILE A 134 8.78 0.66 2.09
C ILE A 134 9.91 -0.31 1.72
N PRO A 135 9.88 -0.94 0.53
CA PRO A 135 10.96 -1.81 0.10
C PRO A 135 12.26 -1.00 -0.07
N LEU A 136 13.40 -1.64 0.19
CA LEU A 136 14.75 -1.07 0.05
C LEU A 136 15.11 0.10 0.99
N VAL A 137 14.15 0.63 1.75
CA VAL A 137 14.42 1.59 2.83
C VAL A 137 14.62 0.81 4.13
N PRO A 138 15.74 0.98 4.86
CA PRO A 138 16.04 0.23 6.08
C PRO A 138 15.21 0.73 7.29
N LEU A 139 13.91 0.92 7.11
CA LEU A 139 12.94 1.26 8.14
C LEU A 139 12.34 -0.02 8.72
N TYR A 140 13.03 -0.59 9.70
CA TYR A 140 12.63 -1.87 10.29
C TYR A 140 11.50 -1.73 11.30
N SER A 141 11.44 -0.65 12.09
CA SER A 141 10.43 -0.50 13.14
C SER A 141 9.86 0.91 13.19
N VAL A 142 8.55 0.99 13.41
CA VAL A 142 7.81 2.24 13.63
C VAL A 142 7.16 2.30 15.02
N ALA A 143 7.30 1.25 15.83
CA ALA A 143 6.78 1.17 17.19
C ALA A 143 7.09 2.41 18.06
N LYS A 144 8.30 2.96 17.91
CA LYS A 144 8.79 4.12 18.66
C LYS A 144 8.05 5.44 18.36
N TYR A 145 7.42 5.55 17.19
CA TYR A 145 6.75 6.77 16.74
C TYR A 145 5.32 6.84 17.28
N LYS A 146 5.16 7.30 18.53
CA LYS A 146 3.85 7.40 19.21
C LYS A 146 2.83 8.31 18.51
N TRP A 147 3.31 9.22 17.66
CA TRP A 147 2.48 10.13 16.86
C TRP A 147 1.82 9.45 15.65
N LEU A 148 2.15 8.19 15.35
CA LEU A 148 1.41 7.34 14.42
C LEU A 148 0.26 6.68 15.19
N VAL A 149 -0.92 7.31 15.17
CA VAL A 149 -2.09 6.93 15.99
C VAL A 149 -3.14 6.13 15.20
N GLY A 150 -2.92 5.91 13.91
CA GLY A 150 -3.85 5.21 13.00
C GLY A 150 -4.36 3.88 13.56
#